data_AF-A0A962DPI2-F1
#
_entry.id   AF-A0A962DPI2-F1
#
_cell.length_a   1.000
_cell.length_b   1.000
_cell.length_c   1.000
_cell.angle_alpha   90.00
_cell.angle_beta   90.00
_cell.angle_gamma   90.00
#
_symmetry.space_group_name_H-M   'P 1'
#
loop_
_entity.id
_entity.type
_entity.pdbx_description
1 polymer ?
#
loop_
_entity_poly.entity_id
_entity_poly.type
_entity_poly.pdbx_seq_one_letter_code
_entity_poly.pdbx_strand_id
1 'polypeptide(L)'
;MMMMLVAGPEEGDKQVFLYGFGGFCFLICAACFARGRARQFLGSAVGLLIFAVGIWYLASMLLAGPSGSSSRAQPSVLNAVLYLAFIGVPGAAYAWKARFGFRRTR
;
A
#
# COMPACT_ATOMS: atom_id res chain seq x y z
N MET A 1 -17.54 27.40 -8.56
CA MET A 1 -17.26 26.03 -8.06
C MET A 1 -16.53 25.31 -9.17
N MET A 2 -15.21 25.19 -9.07
CA MET A 2 -14.35 24.68 -10.14
C MET A 2 -13.68 23.40 -9.64
N MET A 3 -14.22 22.26 -10.07
CA MET A 3 -13.51 20.99 -10.01
C MET A 3 -12.43 21.04 -11.08
N MET A 4 -11.23 21.44 -10.70
CA MET A 4 -10.05 21.29 -11.53
C MET A 4 -9.63 19.81 -11.45
N LEU A 5 -10.26 18.98 -12.27
CA LEU A 5 -9.74 17.67 -12.62
C LEU A 5 -8.45 17.92 -13.41
N VAL A 6 -7.32 17.95 -12.70
CA VAL A 6 -5.98 17.92 -13.30
C VAL A 6 -5.77 16.52 -13.88
N ALA A 7 -6.39 16.27 -15.04
CA ALA A 7 -6.08 15.13 -15.89
C ALA A 7 -5.90 15.69 -17.30
N GLY A 8 -4.67 16.13 -17.60
CA GLY A 8 -4.24 16.29 -18.99
C GLY A 8 -4.29 14.94 -19.70
N PRO A 9 -4.61 14.90 -21.01
CA PRO A 9 -4.81 13.67 -21.76
C PRO A 9 -3.45 13.04 -22.12
N GLU A 10 -2.74 12.48 -21.16
CA GLU A 10 -1.41 11.92 -21.42
C GLU A 10 -1.24 10.60 -20.64
N GLU A 11 -1.56 9.50 -21.32
CA GLU A 11 -1.24 8.09 -20.98
C GLU A 11 -1.96 7.47 -19.77
N GLY A 12 -2.79 6.45 -20.04
CA GLY A 12 -3.68 5.79 -19.07
C GLY A 12 -3.01 5.23 -17.81
N ASP A 13 -1.70 4.92 -17.84
CA ASP A 13 -0.96 4.39 -16.69
C ASP A 13 -0.80 5.41 -15.55
N LYS A 14 -0.61 6.70 -15.88
CA LYS A 14 -0.40 7.77 -14.89
C LYS A 14 -1.67 8.05 -14.09
N GLN A 15 -2.83 7.91 -14.75
CA GLN A 15 -4.13 8.12 -14.13
C GLN A 15 -4.45 7.04 -13.08
N VAL A 16 -4.18 5.77 -13.40
CA VAL A 16 -4.38 4.66 -12.46
C VAL A 16 -3.55 4.85 -11.19
N PHE A 17 -2.30 5.30 -11.34
CA PHE A 17 -1.44 5.58 -10.19
C PHE A 17 -1.99 6.72 -9.33
N LEU A 18 -2.43 7.83 -9.95
CA LEU A 18 -3.01 8.98 -9.25
C LEU A 18 -4.29 8.61 -8.48
N TYR A 19 -5.23 7.92 -9.13
CA TYR A 19 -6.49 7.50 -8.48
C TYR A 19 -6.25 6.44 -7.41
N GLY A 20 -5.36 5.48 -7.66
CA GLY A 20 -4.99 4.45 -6.69
C GLY A 20 -4.32 5.04 -5.45
N PHE A 21 -3.36 5.94 -5.64
CA PHE A 21 -2.69 6.64 -4.55
C PHE A 21 -3.66 7.56 -3.78
N GLY A 22 -4.51 8.30 -4.49
CA GLY A 22 -5.55 9.13 -3.87
C GLY A 22 -6.53 8.31 -3.03
N GLY A 23 -6.98 7.16 -3.54
CA GLY A 23 -7.83 6.22 -2.80
C GLY A 23 -7.13 5.64 -1.56
N PHE A 24 -5.84 5.32 -1.67
CA PHE A 24 -5.03 4.87 -0.54
C PHE A 24 -4.91 5.93 0.56
N CYS A 25 -4.62 7.18 0.20
CA CYS A 25 -4.60 8.29 1.14
C CYS A 25 -5.98 8.51 1.80
N PHE A 26 -7.05 8.41 1.02
CA PHE A 26 -8.41 8.52 1.55
C PHE A 26 -8.73 7.42 2.57
N LEU A 27 -8.30 6.18 2.32
CA LEU A 27 -8.46 5.07 3.28
C LEU A 27 -7.73 5.34 4.61
N ILE A 28 -6.53 5.91 4.56
CA ILE A 28 -5.78 6.31 5.76
C ILE A 28 -6.53 7.43 6.50
N CYS A 29 -6.95 8.48 5.79
CA CYS A 29 -7.74 9.56 6.37
C CYS A 29 -9.02 9.02 7.03
N ALA A 30 -9.75 8.15 6.33
CA ALA A 30 -10.94 7.51 6.85
C ALA A 30 -10.64 6.66 8.10
N ALA A 31 -9.51 5.94 8.14
CA ALA A 31 -9.08 5.18 9.31
C ALA A 31 -8.80 6.08 10.53
N CYS A 32 -8.34 7.31 10.32
CA CYS A 32 -8.11 8.29 11.39
C CYS A 32 -9.42 8.82 12.00
N PHE A 33 -10.45 9.04 11.18
CA PHE A 33 -11.75 9.52 11.65
C PHE A 33 -12.66 8.39 12.16
N ALA A 34 -12.47 7.17 11.69
CA ALA A 34 -13.23 6.02 12.12
C ALA A 34 -12.92 5.63 13.58
N ARG A 35 -13.92 5.09 14.28
CA ARG A 35 -13.78 4.54 15.64
C ARG A 35 -14.28 3.09 15.68
N GLY A 36 -13.73 2.31 16.60
CA GLY A 36 -14.11 0.91 16.80
C GLY A 36 -13.84 0.01 15.59
N ARG A 37 -14.86 -0.72 15.15
CA ARG A 37 -14.77 -1.75 14.10
C ARG A 37 -14.32 -1.21 12.75
N ALA A 38 -14.83 -0.03 12.34
CA ALA A 38 -14.52 0.58 11.06
C ALA A 38 -13.03 0.95 10.95
N ARG A 39 -12.42 1.43 12.05
CA ARG A 39 -10.99 1.71 12.10
C ARG A 39 -10.13 0.46 11.93
N GLN A 40 -10.53 -0.65 12.56
CA GLN A 40 -9.84 -1.93 12.45
C GLN A 40 -9.94 -2.48 11.02
N PHE A 41 -11.10 -2.35 10.37
CA PHE A 41 -11.31 -2.75 8.98
C PHE A 41 -10.45 -1.94 8.01
N LEU A 42 -10.52 -0.60 8.10
CA LEU A 42 -9.76 0.30 7.22
C LEU A 42 -8.26 0.15 7.42
N GLY A 43 -7.79 0.04 8.67
CA GLY A 43 -6.38 -0.22 8.96
C GLY A 43 -5.90 -1.57 8.42
N SER A 44 -6.75 -2.59 8.46
CA SER A 44 -6.45 -3.92 7.90
C SER A 44 -6.39 -3.88 6.37
N ALA A 45 -7.29 -3.14 5.72
CA ALA A 45 -7.29 -2.94 4.27
C ALA A 45 -6.02 -2.20 3.81
N VAL A 46 -5.64 -1.12 4.50
CA VAL A 46 -4.39 -0.39 4.24
C VAL A 46 -3.16 -1.29 4.43
N GLY A 47 -3.11 -2.04 5.54
CA GLY A 47 -2.00 -2.97 5.82
C GLY A 47 -1.84 -4.06 4.77
N LEU A 48 -2.96 -4.60 4.26
CA LEU A 48 -2.95 -5.60 3.19
C LEU A 48 -2.54 -5.02 1.85
N LEU A 49 -2.99 -3.80 1.51
CA LEU A 49 -2.57 -3.12 0.29
C LEU A 49 -1.05 -2.90 0.27
N ILE A 50 -0.49 -2.39 1.35
CA ILE A 50 0.96 -2.19 1.52
C ILE A 50 1.71 -3.53 1.37
N PHE A 51 1.21 -4.60 2.01
CA PHE A 51 1.82 -5.92 1.91
C PHE A 51 1.77 -6.49 0.49
N ALA A 52 0.63 -6.37 -0.18
CA ALA A 52 0.45 -6.81 -1.57
C ALA A 52 1.36 -6.06 -2.54
N VAL A 53 1.49 -4.73 -2.38
CA VAL A 53 2.43 -3.91 -3.15
C VAL A 53 3.88 -4.33 -2.88
N GLY A 54 4.22 -4.65 -1.62
CA GLY A 54 5.55 -5.18 -1.28
C GLY A 54 5.85 -6.52 -1.95
N ILE A 55 4.88 -7.45 -1.96
CA ILE A 55 5.01 -8.73 -2.67
C ILE A 55 5.18 -8.51 -4.17
N TRP A 56 4.36 -7.63 -4.76
CA TRP A 56 4.45 -7.28 -6.18
C TRP A 56 5.82 -6.68 -6.53
N TYR A 57 6.32 -5.79 -5.69
CA TYR A 57 7.64 -5.18 -5.86
C TYR A 57 8.77 -6.23 -5.75
N LEU A 58 8.67 -7.17 -4.81
CA LEU A 58 9.63 -8.25 -4.70
C LEU A 58 9.55 -9.22 -5.90
N ALA A 59 8.34 -9.57 -6.34
CA ALA A 59 8.14 -10.44 -7.50
C ALA A 59 8.69 -9.80 -8.78
N SER A 60 8.34 -8.53 -9.06
CA SER A 60 8.87 -7.81 -10.21
C SER A 60 10.39 -7.72 -10.21
N MET A 61 11.01 -7.58 -9.04
CA MET A 61 12.47 -7.65 -8.89
C MET A 61 13.07 -9.03 -9.15
N LEU A 62 12.41 -10.10 -8.68
CA LEU A 62 12.86 -11.47 -8.93
C LEU A 62 12.73 -11.85 -10.41
N LEU A 63 11.66 -11.42 -11.08
CA LEU A 63 11.44 -11.68 -12.51
C LEU A 63 12.35 -10.84 -13.42
N ALA A 64 12.76 -9.64 -12.98
CA ALA A 64 13.63 -8.75 -13.77
C ALA A 64 15.12 -9.20 -13.82
N GLY A 65 15.50 -10.26 -13.09
CA GLY A 65 16.88 -10.76 -13.05
C GLY A 65 17.81 -9.95 -12.13
N PRO A 66 19.11 -10.34 -12.02
CA PRO A 66 20.02 -9.82 -11.00
C PRO A 66 20.45 -8.38 -11.31
N SER A 67 19.61 -7.41 -10.97
CA SER A 67 19.97 -5.99 -10.88
C SER A 67 20.73 -5.73 -9.58
N GLY A 68 21.90 -6.36 -9.44
CA GLY A 68 22.92 -5.88 -8.52
C GLY A 68 23.41 -4.53 -9.03
N SER A 69 23.11 -3.45 -8.32
CA SER A 69 23.67 -2.14 -8.68
C SER A 69 23.81 -1.20 -7.50
N SER A 70 25.00 -0.60 -7.44
CA SER A 70 25.62 0.15 -6.36
C SER A 70 25.07 1.57 -6.17
N SER A 71 23.78 1.82 -6.40
CA SER A 71 23.18 3.15 -6.24
C SER A 71 21.96 3.13 -5.31
N ARG A 72 21.96 3.97 -4.26
CA ARG A 72 20.91 4.02 -3.22
C ARG A 72 19.49 4.25 -3.74
N ALA A 73 19.35 4.82 -4.94
CA ALA A 73 18.06 5.13 -5.54
C ALA A 73 17.57 4.08 -6.55
N GLN A 74 18.36 3.03 -6.83
CA GLN A 74 17.95 2.00 -7.78
C GLN A 74 17.05 0.97 -7.13
N PRO A 75 15.98 0.58 -7.84
CA PRO A 75 15.04 -0.40 -7.32
C PRO A 75 15.77 -1.76 -7.31
N SER A 76 15.76 -2.43 -6.16
CA SER A 76 16.60 -3.61 -5.87
C SER A 76 15.87 -4.63 -5.00
N VAL A 77 16.27 -5.90 -5.13
CA VAL A 77 15.73 -7.01 -4.34
C VAL A 77 15.88 -6.74 -2.84
N LEU A 78 17.04 -6.23 -2.41
CA LEU A 78 17.27 -5.91 -1.00
C LEU A 78 16.29 -4.86 -0.47
N ASN A 79 16.03 -3.79 -1.24
CA ASN A 79 15.06 -2.77 -0.86
C ASN A 79 13.64 -3.34 -0.79
N ALA A 80 13.28 -4.24 -1.71
CA ALA A 80 11.99 -4.93 -1.68
C ALA A 80 11.81 -5.81 -0.43
N VAL A 81 12.85 -6.55 -0.06
CA VAL A 81 12.87 -7.37 1.16
C VAL A 81 12.77 -6.48 2.41
N LEU A 82 13.52 -5.38 2.48
CA LEU A 82 13.46 -4.44 3.61
C LEU A 82 12.09 -3.79 3.73
N TYR A 83 11.50 -3.33 2.61
CA TYR A 83 10.14 -2.80 2.59
C TYR A 83 9.13 -3.82 3.12
N LEU A 84 9.20 -5.06 2.64
CA LEU A 84 8.30 -6.11 3.06
C LEU A 84 8.48 -6.44 4.55
N ALA A 85 9.72 -6.52 5.04
CA ALA A 85 10.02 -6.83 6.44
C ALA A 85 9.58 -5.74 7.42
N PHE A 86 9.87 -4.47 7.11
CA PHE A 86 9.62 -3.35 8.04
C PHE A 86 8.24 -2.71 7.91
N ILE A 87 7.61 -2.81 6.74
CA ILE A 87 6.32 -2.15 6.46
C ILE A 87 5.24 -3.20 6.14
N GLY A 88 5.53 -4.14 5.25
CA GLY A 88 4.59 -5.17 4.82
C GLY A 88 4.16 -6.13 5.95
N VAL A 89 5.13 -6.77 6.61
CA VAL A 89 4.90 -7.75 7.69
C VAL A 89 4.11 -7.15 8.86
N PRO A 90 4.46 -5.96 9.42
CA PRO A 90 3.63 -5.38 10.48
C PRO A 90 2.24 -4.99 9.98
N GLY A 91 2.08 -4.55 8.73
CA GLY A 91 0.78 -4.29 8.11
C GLY A 91 -0.09 -5.55 8.00
N ALA A 92 0.47 -6.65 7.51
CA ALA A 92 -0.20 -7.95 7.43
C ALA A 92 -0.49 -8.55 8.80
N ALA A 93 0.45 -8.44 9.75
CA ALA A 93 0.27 -8.88 11.12
C ALA A 93 -0.84 -8.08 11.83
N TYR A 94 -0.93 -6.78 11.59
CA TYR A 94 -2.05 -5.96 12.04
C TYR A 94 -3.37 -6.45 11.45
N ALA A 95 -3.45 -6.66 10.13
CA ALA A 95 -4.65 -7.16 9.46
C ALA A 95 -5.11 -8.51 10.04
N TRP A 96 -4.16 -9.42 10.28
CA TRP A 96 -4.43 -10.72 10.90
C TRP A 96 -4.94 -10.58 12.34
N LYS A 97 -4.28 -9.76 13.17
CA LYS A 97 -4.67 -9.56 14.59
C LYS A 97 -6.01 -8.84 14.73
N ALA A 98 -6.26 -7.83 13.90
CA ALA A 98 -7.50 -7.08 13.88
C ALA A 98 -8.66 -7.91 13.31
N ARG A 99 -8.37 -8.95 12.50
CA ARG A 99 -9.37 -9.77 11.79
C ARG A 99 -10.43 -8.90 11.10
N PHE A 100 -10.02 -7.78 10.50
CA PHE A 100 -10.96 -6.83 9.87
C PHE A 100 -12.08 -6.33 10.80
N GLY A 101 -11.84 -6.28 12.11
CA GLY A 101 -12.84 -5.93 13.10
C GLY A 101 -13.92 -7.00 13.36
N PHE A 102 -13.72 -8.25 12.91
CA PHE A 102 -14.62 -9.37 13.23
C PHE A 102 -14.40 -9.97 14.63
N ARG A 103 -13.34 -9.59 15.35
CA ARG A 103 -13.30 -9.88 16.80
C ARG A 103 -14.35 -9.03 17.50
N ARG A 104 -15.40 -9.68 17.99
CA ARG A 104 -16.28 -9.09 19.02
C ARG A 104 -15.40 -8.68 20.20
N THR A 105 -15.13 -7.39 20.33
CA THR A 105 -14.89 -6.81 21.65
C THR A 105 -16.15 -7.10 22.46
N ARG A 106 -16.00 -7.92 23.51
CA ARG A 106 -16.92 -7.87 24.64
C ARG A 106 -16.97 -6.45 25.17
#